data_AF-A0A0Q8DM74-F1
#
_entry.id   AF-A0A0Q8DM74-F1
#
_cell.length_a   1.000
_cell.length_b   1.000
_cell.length_c   1.000
_cell.angle_alpha   90.00
_cell.angle_beta   90.00
_cell.angle_gamma   90.00
#
_symmetry.space_group_name_H-M   'P 1'
#
loop_
_entity.id
_entity.type
_entity.pdbx_description
1 polymer ?
#
loop_
_entity_poly.entity_id
_entity_poly.type
_entity_poly.pdbx_seq_one_letter_code
_entity_poly.pdbx_strand_id
1 'polypeptide(L)'
;MTTLRLETEHGTTLTNPSSGQIAQALSSLDGKSNSFAILARADQVYVQTSGSGSSGFVLEYRDGDEASHFQASNKSLPLDVIQDVFEKYAQGDSAWKESLVWEPLSAGEITVPAKWLVAAVMAALAAIAWVTVAA
;
A
#
# COMPACT_ATOMS: atom_id res chain seq x y z
N MET A 1 -1.49 20.02 9.53
CA MET A 1 -0.83 19.30 8.42
C MET A 1 -0.88 17.82 8.77
N THR A 2 -1.38 16.97 7.89
CA THR A 2 -1.42 15.52 8.13
C THR A 2 -0.02 14.96 7.90
N THR A 3 0.52 14.23 8.88
CA THR A 3 1.85 13.61 8.76
C THR A 3 1.76 12.37 7.88
N LEU A 4 2.55 12.31 6.82
CA LEU A 4 2.69 11.12 5.98
C LEU A 4 3.74 10.17 6.56
N ARG A 5 3.51 8.87 6.43
CA ARG A 5 4.47 7.84 6.83
C ARG A 5 4.59 6.78 5.75
N LEU A 6 5.79 6.60 5.22
CA LEU A 6 6.11 5.52 4.28
C LEU A 6 6.84 4.42 5.00
N GLU A 7 6.34 3.20 4.90
CA GLU A 7 6.93 1.99 5.46
C GLU A 7 7.18 0.97 4.35
N THR A 8 8.25 0.20 4.47
CA THR A 8 8.48 -0.99 3.62
C THR A 8 8.72 -2.22 4.49
N GLU A 9 8.57 -3.42 3.91
CA GLU A 9 8.83 -4.68 4.62
C GLU A 9 10.21 -4.73 5.27
N HIS A 10 11.21 -4.16 4.59
CA HIS A 10 12.59 -4.10 5.07
C HIS A 10 12.81 -3.11 6.24
N GLY A 11 11.74 -2.65 6.90
CA GLY A 11 11.81 -1.80 8.09
C GLY A 11 12.17 -0.34 7.80
N THR A 12 12.24 0.08 6.54
CA THR A 12 12.39 1.49 6.19
C THR A 12 11.15 2.24 6.67
N THR A 13 11.32 3.27 7.49
CA THR A 13 10.23 4.15 7.94
C THR A 13 10.62 5.61 7.70
N LEU A 14 9.88 6.30 6.85
CA LEU A 14 10.13 7.71 6.51
C LEU A 14 8.92 8.57 6.89
N THR A 15 9.16 9.66 7.61
CA THR A 15 8.14 10.67 7.95
C THR A 15 8.17 11.81 6.93
N ASN A 16 7.01 12.15 6.38
CA ASN A 16 6.83 13.15 5.32
C ASN A 16 7.84 12.97 4.16
N PRO A 17 7.86 11.78 3.52
CA PRO A 17 8.84 11.49 2.47
C PRO A 17 8.67 12.42 1.27
N SER A 18 9.79 12.82 0.67
CA SER A 18 9.82 13.49 -0.63
C SER A 18 9.48 12.53 -1.78
N SER A 19 9.09 13.05 -2.94
CA SER A 19 8.85 12.24 -4.15
C SER A 19 10.04 11.34 -4.50
N GLY A 20 11.27 11.84 -4.36
CA GLY A 20 12.48 11.04 -4.61
C GLY A 20 12.64 9.87 -3.63
N GLN A 21 12.31 10.08 -2.35
CA GLN A 21 12.34 9.01 -1.35
C GLN A 21 11.25 7.96 -1.60
N ILE A 22 10.05 8.39 -2.00
CA ILE A 22 8.97 7.49 -2.40
C ILE A 22 9.42 6.63 -3.59
N ALA A 23 9.92 7.25 -4.65
CA ALA A 23 10.39 6.54 -5.84
C ALA A 23 11.52 5.54 -5.53
N GLN A 24 12.48 5.94 -4.68
CA GLN A 24 13.58 5.07 -4.25
C GLN A 24 13.07 3.86 -3.46
N ALA A 25 12.17 4.07 -2.50
CA ALA A 25 11.60 2.98 -1.70
C ALA A 25 10.82 1.99 -2.58
N LEU A 26 9.98 2.49 -3.49
CA LEU A 26 9.20 1.65 -4.41
C LEU A 26 10.10 0.87 -5.39
N SER A 27 11.18 1.50 -5.89
CA SER A 27 12.14 0.83 -6.78
C SER A 27 12.94 -0.26 -6.08
N SER A 28 13.02 -0.22 -4.75
CA SER A 28 13.72 -1.23 -3.94
C SER A 28 12.88 -2.48 -3.66
N LEU A 29 11.62 -2.51 -4.09
CA LEU A 29 10.75 -3.66 -3.89
C LEU A 29 11.14 -4.81 -4.84
N ASP A 30 11.56 -5.93 -4.26
CA ASP A 30 12.07 -7.10 -4.98
C ASP A 30 11.07 -8.28 -5.01
N GLY A 31 9.94 -8.15 -4.31
CA GLY A 31 8.93 -9.20 -4.20
C GLY A 31 9.40 -10.43 -3.41
N LYS A 32 10.52 -10.33 -2.69
CA LYS A 32 11.14 -11.43 -1.92
C LYS A 32 11.42 -11.00 -0.49
N SER A 33 12.42 -10.15 -0.29
CA SER A 33 12.86 -9.66 1.02
C SER A 33 12.36 -8.25 1.33
N ASN A 34 11.82 -7.58 0.32
CA ASN A 34 11.18 -6.28 0.38
C ASN A 34 10.00 -6.29 -0.58
N SER A 35 8.88 -6.86 -0.15
CA SER A 35 7.75 -7.22 -1.01
C SER A 35 6.61 -6.22 -1.00
N PHE A 36 6.56 -5.31 -0.01
CA PHE A 36 5.49 -4.32 0.10
C PHE A 36 5.97 -2.94 0.57
N ALA A 37 5.18 -1.92 0.23
CA ALA A 37 5.28 -0.57 0.76
C ALA A 37 3.90 -0.01 1.09
N ILE A 38 3.81 0.77 2.18
CA ILE A 38 2.58 1.40 2.67
C ILE A 38 2.87 2.89 2.89
N LEU A 39 2.06 3.76 2.30
CA LEU A 39 2.08 5.21 2.53
C LEU A 39 0.79 5.62 3.25
N ALA A 40 0.90 5.90 4.55
CA ALA A 40 -0.22 6.19 5.44
C ALA A 40 -0.32 7.69 5.80
N ARG A 41 -1.55 8.18 5.93
CA ARG A 41 -1.90 9.52 6.44
C ARG A 41 -2.44 9.47 7.86
N ALA A 42 -3.15 8.40 8.18
CA ALA A 42 -3.71 8.11 9.48
C ALA A 42 -3.83 6.59 9.62
N ASP A 43 -4.27 6.13 10.79
CA ASP A 43 -4.71 4.74 10.92
C ASP A 43 -5.84 4.47 9.93
N GLN A 44 -5.79 3.30 9.27
CA GLN A 44 -6.73 2.86 8.24
C GLN A 44 -6.87 3.79 7.02
N VAL A 45 -6.00 4.80 6.84
CA VAL A 45 -6.02 5.72 5.68
C VAL A 45 -4.68 5.69 4.97
N TYR A 46 -4.58 4.88 3.92
CA TYR A 46 -3.32 4.58 3.23
C TYR A 46 -3.50 4.16 1.77
N VAL A 47 -2.41 4.26 1.01
CA VAL A 47 -2.19 3.47 -0.21
C VAL A 47 -1.09 2.45 0.06
N GLN A 48 -1.24 1.24 -0.45
CA GLN A 48 -0.22 0.20 -0.32
C GLN A 48 0.00 -0.52 -1.65
N THR A 49 1.18 -1.08 -1.80
CA THR A 49 1.49 -1.96 -2.93
C THR A 49 2.27 -3.18 -2.47
N SER A 50 2.13 -4.27 -3.22
CA SER A 50 3.02 -5.42 -3.11
C SER A 50 3.44 -5.93 -4.48
N GLY A 51 4.64 -6.50 -4.58
CA GLY A 51 5.19 -7.03 -5.82
C GLY A 51 6.60 -6.53 -6.11
N SER A 52 6.95 -6.52 -7.40
CA SER A 52 8.29 -6.12 -7.86
C SER A 52 8.22 -5.59 -9.28
N GLY A 53 9.27 -4.87 -9.71
CA GLY A 53 9.39 -4.45 -11.11
C GLY A 53 9.42 -5.62 -12.11
N SER A 54 9.74 -6.84 -11.67
CA SER A 54 9.80 -8.03 -12.53
C SER A 54 8.48 -8.78 -12.65
N SER A 55 7.63 -8.72 -11.62
CA SER A 55 6.34 -9.43 -11.54
C SER A 55 5.14 -8.52 -11.79
N GLY A 56 5.37 -7.20 -11.80
CA GLY A 56 4.33 -6.21 -11.62
C GLY A 56 3.89 -6.10 -10.17
N PHE A 57 3.02 -5.13 -9.93
CA PHE A 57 2.54 -4.73 -8.62
C PHE A 57 1.03 -4.87 -8.50
N VAL A 58 0.58 -5.28 -7.32
CA VAL A 58 -0.78 -5.12 -6.86
C VAL A 58 -0.85 -3.81 -6.07
N LEU A 59 -1.91 -3.04 -6.26
CA LEU A 59 -2.13 -1.76 -5.60
C LEU A 59 -3.46 -1.77 -4.89
N GLU A 60 -3.47 -1.26 -3.67
CA GLU A 60 -4.65 -1.16 -2.81
C GLU A 60 -4.67 0.21 -2.11
N TYR A 61 -5.85 0.62 -1.69
CA TYR A 61 -6.00 1.74 -0.76
C TYR A 61 -7.10 1.47 0.26
N ARG A 62 -7.00 2.14 1.39
CA ARG A 62 -8.02 2.14 2.44
C ARG A 62 -8.33 3.57 2.86
N ASP A 63 -9.60 3.85 3.09
CA ASP A 63 -10.11 5.19 3.43
C ASP A 63 -10.95 5.14 4.72
N GLY A 64 -10.32 4.71 5.82
CA GLY A 64 -10.85 4.80 7.18
C GLY A 64 -11.46 3.52 7.76
N ASP A 65 -12.13 2.70 6.95
CA ASP A 65 -12.76 1.46 7.41
C ASP A 65 -12.61 0.30 6.40
N GLU A 66 -13.08 -0.90 6.78
CA GLU A 66 -12.98 -2.12 5.96
C GLU A 66 -13.88 -2.05 4.72
N ALA A 67 -15.04 -1.42 4.82
CA ALA A 67 -15.96 -1.23 3.70
C ALA A 67 -15.37 -0.29 2.63
N SER A 68 -14.39 0.52 3.04
CA SER A 68 -13.65 1.48 2.22
C SER A 68 -12.24 1.00 1.89
N HIS A 69 -12.05 -0.32 1.76
CA HIS A 69 -10.82 -0.94 1.25
C HIS A 69 -11.04 -1.39 -0.19
N PHE A 70 -10.15 -0.95 -1.08
CA PHE A 70 -10.23 -1.23 -2.51
C PHE A 70 -8.90 -1.72 -3.06
N GLN A 71 -8.98 -2.54 -4.10
CA GLN A 71 -7.86 -3.03 -4.88
C GLN A 71 -7.99 -2.58 -6.33
N ALA A 72 -6.89 -2.23 -6.98
CA ALA A 72 -6.89 -1.97 -8.41
C ALA A 72 -7.25 -3.27 -9.17
N SER A 73 -8.17 -3.20 -10.13
CA SER A 73 -8.60 -4.37 -10.92
C SER A 73 -7.44 -5.02 -11.67
N ASN A 74 -6.48 -4.21 -12.15
CA ASN A 74 -5.23 -4.73 -12.72
C ASN A 74 -4.26 -5.13 -11.61
N LYS A 75 -3.94 -6.42 -11.54
CA LYS A 75 -3.07 -7.05 -10.53
C LYS A 75 -1.60 -7.16 -10.94
N SER A 76 -1.21 -6.51 -12.04
CA SER A 76 0.17 -6.46 -12.53
C SER A 76 0.46 -5.08 -13.12
N LEU A 77 0.43 -4.06 -12.24
CA LEU A 77 0.75 -2.69 -12.60
C LEU A 77 2.28 -2.50 -12.72
N PRO A 78 2.75 -1.67 -13.65
CA PRO A 78 4.16 -1.33 -13.77
C PRO A 78 4.60 -0.31 -12.69
N LEU A 79 5.90 -0.23 -12.42
CA LEU A 79 6.47 0.58 -11.34
C LEU A 79 6.16 2.08 -11.47
N ASP A 80 6.16 2.62 -12.68
CA ASP A 80 5.88 4.02 -12.96
C ASP A 80 4.45 4.41 -12.56
N VAL A 81 3.47 3.54 -12.79
CA VAL A 81 2.09 3.75 -12.34
C VAL A 81 2.00 3.74 -10.81
N ILE A 82 2.73 2.86 -10.14
CA ILE A 82 2.77 2.82 -8.66
C ILE A 82 3.40 4.10 -8.09
N GLN A 83 4.50 4.56 -8.68
CA GLN A 83 5.16 5.80 -8.28
C GLN A 83 4.24 7.02 -8.44
N ASP A 84 3.55 7.13 -9.58
CA ASP A 84 2.59 8.21 -9.85
C ASP A 84 1.44 8.24 -8.82
N VAL A 85 0.85 7.07 -8.50
CA VAL A 85 -0.22 7.00 -7.49
C VAL A 85 0.28 7.39 -6.11
N PHE A 86 1.43 6.86 -5.67
CA PHE A 86 1.98 7.20 -4.34
C PHE A 86 2.33 8.69 -4.24
N GLU A 87 2.88 9.29 -5.30
CA GLU A 87 3.21 10.70 -5.33
C GLU A 87 1.96 11.59 -5.26
N LYS A 88 0.95 11.34 -6.11
CA LYS A 88 -0.32 12.06 -6.06
C LYS A 88 -1.02 11.91 -4.71
N TYR A 89 -1.02 10.69 -4.18
CA TYR A 89 -1.54 10.43 -2.84
C TYR A 89 -0.78 11.20 -1.78
N ALA A 90 0.55 11.33 -1.85
CA ALA A 90 1.34 12.15 -0.92
C ALA A 90 0.98 13.65 -1.01
N GLN A 91 0.77 14.15 -2.23
CA GLN A 91 0.42 15.55 -2.47
C GLN A 91 -1.03 15.90 -2.08
N GLY A 92 -1.88 14.88 -1.87
CA GLY A 92 -3.30 15.07 -1.59
C GLY A 92 -4.12 15.36 -2.83
N ASP A 93 -3.54 15.10 -4.01
CA ASP A 93 -4.25 15.12 -5.28
C ASP A 93 -5.18 13.90 -5.32
N SER A 94 -6.47 14.08 -5.60
CA SER A 94 -7.44 12.98 -5.69
C SER A 94 -7.45 12.28 -7.05
N ALA A 95 -6.75 12.83 -8.07
CA ALA A 95 -6.76 12.31 -9.43
C ALA A 95 -6.21 10.88 -9.57
N TRP A 96 -5.43 10.38 -8.59
CA TRP A 96 -4.97 8.98 -8.60
C TRP A 96 -6.11 7.97 -8.43
N LYS A 97 -7.24 8.37 -7.82
CA LYS A 97 -8.42 7.49 -7.73
C LYS A 97 -9.08 7.30 -9.11
N GLU A 98 -8.94 8.28 -10.00
CA GLU A 98 -9.54 8.26 -11.34
C GLU A 98 -8.63 7.63 -12.40
N SER A 99 -7.32 7.48 -12.11
CA SER A 99 -6.35 6.92 -13.07
C SER A 99 -6.42 5.40 -13.19
N LEU A 100 -7.19 4.72 -12.33
CA LEU A 100 -7.30 3.27 -12.25
C LEU A 100 -8.75 2.84 -12.03
N VAL A 101 -9.04 1.58 -12.40
CA VAL A 101 -10.30 0.92 -12.02
C VAL A 101 -10.09 0.22 -10.69
N TRP A 102 -10.99 0.45 -9.75
CA TRP A 102 -10.93 -0.07 -8.38
C TRP A 102 -12.10 -0.98 -8.08
N GLU A 103 -11.82 -2.07 -7.38
CA GLU A 103 -12.80 -3.04 -6.90
C GLU A 103 -12.79 -3.04 -5.37
N PRO A 104 -13.96 -3.10 -4.70
CA PRO A 104 -14.01 -3.30 -3.26
C PRO A 104 -13.30 -4.60 -2.87
N LEU A 105 -12.41 -4.53 -1.89
CA LEU A 105 -11.78 -5.70 -1.30
C LEU A 105 -12.72 -6.24 -0.21
N SER A 106 -13.79 -6.94 -0.61
CA SER A 106 -14.73 -7.49 0.37
C SER A 106 -14.14 -8.72 1.06
N ALA A 107 -14.35 -8.83 2.38
CA ALA A 107 -13.95 -9.97 3.20
C ALA A 107 -14.70 -11.28 2.90
N GLY A 108 -15.40 -11.39 1.76
CA GLY A 108 -16.29 -12.49 1.41
C GLY A 108 -15.79 -13.30 0.21
N GLU A 109 -15.41 -14.55 0.46
CA GLU A 109 -15.00 -15.61 -0.48
C GLU A 109 -13.57 -15.57 -1.02
N ILE A 110 -12.63 -15.98 -0.16
CA ILE A 110 -11.32 -16.48 -0.59
C ILE A 110 -11.51 -17.82 -1.33
N THR A 111 -11.47 -17.79 -2.66
CA THR A 111 -10.93 -18.90 -3.46
C THR A 111 -9.74 -18.41 -4.28
N VAL A 112 -8.64 -18.08 -3.59
CA VAL A 112 -7.34 -17.90 -4.25
C VAL A 112 -6.43 -19.10 -3.96
N PRO A 113 -5.74 -19.68 -4.96
CA PRO A 113 -4.74 -20.70 -4.71
C PRO A 113 -3.63 -20.13 -3.82
N ALA A 114 -3.22 -20.92 -2.82
CA ALA A 114 -2.37 -20.56 -1.68
C ALA A 114 -1.04 -19.84 -1.98
N LYS A 115 -0.62 -19.76 -3.25
CA LYS A 115 0.59 -19.04 -3.67
C LYS A 115 0.46 -17.51 -3.63
N TRP A 116 -0.76 -16.97 -3.57
CA TRP A 116 -1.01 -15.52 -3.62
C TRP A 116 -1.52 -14.94 -2.29
N LEU A 117 -1.56 -15.76 -1.24
CA LEU A 117 -2.18 -15.45 0.05
C LEU A 117 -1.38 -14.48 0.93
N VAL A 118 -0.14 -14.14 0.54
CA VAL A 118 0.77 -13.32 1.37
C VAL A 118 0.41 -11.82 1.33
N ALA A 119 -0.21 -11.32 0.25
CA ALA A 119 -0.55 -9.89 0.14
C ALA A 119 -1.78 -9.50 0.98
N ALA A 120 -2.76 -10.39 1.14
CA ALA A 120 -4.02 -10.07 1.83
C ALA A 120 -3.94 -10.13 3.36
N VAL A 121 -2.98 -10.88 3.94
CA VAL A 121 -2.94 -11.13 5.39
C VAL A 121 -2.07 -10.11 6.15
N MET A 122 -1.08 -9.50 5.50
CA MET A 122 -0.16 -8.58 6.21
C MET A 122 -0.75 -7.17 6.45
N ALA A 123 -1.84 -6.79 5.78
CA ALA A 123 -2.59 -5.57 6.09
C ALA A 123 -3.29 -5.62 7.45
N ALA A 124 -3.55 -6.81 8.01
CA ALA A 124 -4.25 -6.97 9.29
C ALA A 124 -3.34 -6.89 10.53
N LEU A 125 -2.02 -7.06 10.40
CA LEU A 125 -1.12 -7.18 11.56
C LEU A 125 -0.40 -5.88 11.95
N ALA A 126 -0.41 -4.84 11.11
CA ALA A 126 0.16 -3.53 11.47
C ALA A 126 -0.76 -2.69 12.40
N ALA A 127 -2.01 -3.11 12.62
CA ALA A 127 -2.97 -2.43 13.50
C ALA A 127 -2.91 -2.85 14.99
N ILE A 128 -2.09 -3.83 15.37
CA ILE A 128 -2.10 -4.40 16.74
C ILE A 128 -0.99 -3.83 17.66
N ALA A 129 -0.06 -3.04 17.15
CA ALA A 129 1.12 -2.63 17.92
C ALA A 129 1.05 -1.22 18.59
N TRP A 130 -0.11 -0.69 18.99
CA TRP A 130 -0.18 0.53 19.82
C TRP A 130 -1.26 0.48 20.93
N VAL A 131 -1.48 -0.69 21.54
CA VAL A 131 -2.13 -0.77 22.86
C VAL A 131 -1.32 -1.72 23.74
N THR A 132 -0.26 -1.20 24.38
CA THR A 132 0.33 -1.69 25.66
C THR A 132 1.63 -0.94 26.03
N VAL A 133 1.65 0.41 26.00
CA VAL A 133 2.51 1.19 26.92
C VAL A 133 1.77 2.48 27.29
N ALA A 134 0.74 2.34 28.11
CA ALA A 134 0.20 3.37 29.01
C ALA A 134 -1.02 2.81 29.76
N ALA A 135 -0.76 1.96 30.75
CA ALA A 135 -1.60 1.76 31.93
C ALA A 135 -0.77 0.99 32.98
#